data_AF-A0AAU6MG08-F1
#
_entry.id   AF-A0AAU6MG08-F1
#
_cell.length_a   1.000
_cell.length_b   1.000
_cell.length_c   1.000
_cell.angle_alpha   90.00
_cell.angle_beta   90.00
_cell.angle_gamma   90.00
#
_symmetry.space_group_name_H-M   'P 1'
#
loop_
_entity.id
_entity.type
_entity.pdbx_description
1 polymer ?
#
loop_
_entity_poly.entity_id
_entity_poly.type
_entity_poly.pdbx_seq_one_letter_code
_entity_poly.pdbx_strand_id
1 'polypeptide(L)'
;MATSRRAGGITKRCECRGPDGKLLGSSCPQLSKKSHGALQLRQELPLDADGKRRPFRRTGYATVTAVQADLDKLRPSSTCQETTKTPPPAR
;
A
#
# COMPACT_ATOMS: atom_id res chain seq x y z
N MET A 1 18.00 -8.57 -17.39
CA MET A 1 16.72 -7.84 -17.49
C MET A 1 16.34 -7.39 -16.09
N ALA A 2 16.13 -6.09 -15.88
CA ALA A 2 15.85 -5.53 -14.55
C ALA A 2 14.53 -6.12 -14.02
N THR A 3 14.65 -7.06 -13.08
CA THR A 3 13.51 -7.51 -12.27
C THR A 3 12.86 -6.26 -11.71
N SER A 4 11.61 -6.04 -12.11
CA SER A 4 10.77 -4.94 -11.67
C SER A 4 10.96 -4.77 -10.17
N ARG A 5 11.68 -3.72 -9.74
CA ARG A 5 11.75 -3.34 -8.33
C ARG A 5 10.30 -3.15 -7.93
N ARG A 6 9.73 -4.14 -7.24
CA ARG A 6 8.42 -4.09 -6.58
C ARG A 6 8.57 -3.05 -5.47
N ALA A 7 8.63 -1.79 -5.87
CA ALA A 7 8.95 -0.66 -5.02
C ALA A 7 7.67 -0.30 -4.26
N GLY A 8 7.30 -1.18 -3.34
CA GLY A 8 6.35 -0.85 -2.30
C GLY A 8 7.00 0.08 -1.31
N GLY A 9 6.39 1.24 -1.11
CA GLY A 9 6.88 2.29 -0.25
C GLY A 9 5.81 2.74 0.73
N ILE A 10 6.26 3.15 1.91
CA ILE A 10 5.43 3.83 2.90
C ILE A 10 5.58 5.33 2.64
N THR A 11 4.48 5.99 2.34
CA THR A 11 4.44 7.44 2.11
C THR A 11 3.53 8.09 3.13
N LYS A 12 3.90 9.25 3.67
CA LYS A 12 3.00 10.06 4.51
C LYS A 12 2.24 11.04 3.62
N ARG A 13 0.93 11.17 3.85
CA ARG A 13 0.09 12.17 3.19
C ARG A 13 -0.77 12.90 4.22
N CYS A 14 -0.79 14.22 4.15
CA CYS A 14 -1.73 15.00 4.95
C CYS A 14 -3.16 14.83 4.42
N GLU A 15 -4.09 14.53 5.33
CA GLU A 15 -5.53 14.37 5.04
C GLU A 15 -6.37 15.53 5.58
N CYS A 16 -5.74 16.58 6.13
CA CYS A 16 -6.46 17.76 6.60
C CYS A 16 -7.17 18.45 5.46
N ARG A 17 -8.44 18.80 5.71
CA ARG A 17 -9.23 19.64 4.85
C ARG A 17 -9.21 21.06 5.38
N GLY A 18 -8.97 22.02 4.50
CA GLY A 18 -9.09 23.44 4.81
C GLY A 18 -10.55 23.86 4.98
N PRO A 19 -10.80 25.13 5.31
CA PRO A 19 -12.15 25.69 5.41
C PRO A 19 -12.92 25.57 4.08
N ASP A 20 -12.22 25.52 2.94
CA ASP A 20 -12.78 25.31 1.60
C ASP A 20 -13.14 23.84 1.30
N GLY A 21 -12.97 22.93 2.25
CA GLY A 21 -13.20 21.49 2.08
C GLY A 21 -12.14 20.76 1.24
N LYS A 22 -11.13 21.47 0.73
CA LYS A 22 -10.03 20.91 -0.07
C LYS A 22 -8.92 20.36 0.82
N LEU A 23 -8.26 19.29 0.35
CA LEU A 23 -7.08 18.74 1.01
C LEU A 23 -5.93 19.75 0.99
N LEU A 24 -5.38 20.08 2.16
CA LEU A 24 -4.30 21.06 2.30
C LEU A 24 -2.96 20.52 1.79
N GLY A 25 -2.73 19.20 1.89
CA GLY A 25 -1.50 18.57 1.42
C GLY A 25 -0.24 19.23 1.98
N SER A 26 0.60 19.77 1.10
CA SER A 26 1.86 20.47 1.44
C SER A 26 1.65 21.80 2.16
N SER A 27 0.48 22.43 2.01
CA SER A 27 0.14 23.71 2.65
C SER A 27 -0.39 23.53 4.08
N CYS A 28 -0.44 22.29 4.59
CA CYS A 28 -0.93 22.06 5.94
C CYS A 28 0.10 22.54 6.99
N PRO A 29 -0.27 23.49 7.87
CA PRO A 29 0.64 23.97 8.92
C PRO A 29 1.00 22.88 9.94
N GLN A 30 0.19 21.83 10.03
CA GLN A 30 0.44 20.70 10.90
C GLN A 30 1.41 19.68 10.27
N LEU A 31 1.71 19.76 8.97
CA LEU A 31 2.64 18.84 8.27
C LEU A 31 4.05 18.84 8.88
N SER A 32 4.46 19.96 9.48
CA SER A 32 5.73 20.09 10.20
C SER A 32 5.80 19.20 11.45
N LYS A 33 4.66 18.73 11.98
CA LYS A 33 4.62 17.84 13.15
C LYS A 33 4.88 16.40 12.70
N LYS A 34 5.81 15.70 13.37
CA LYS A 34 6.15 14.29 13.05
C LYS A 34 4.96 13.32 13.10
N SER A 35 3.98 13.62 13.95
CA SER A 35 2.76 12.82 14.16
C SER A 35 1.61 13.20 13.23
N HIS A 36 1.84 14.08 12.26
CA HIS A 36 0.79 14.57 11.37
C HIS A 36 0.78 13.87 10.01
N GLY A 37 -0.43 13.72 9.47
CA GLY A 37 -0.70 13.00 8.23
C GLY A 37 -0.93 11.52 8.46
N ALA A 38 -1.77 10.92 7.62
CA ALA A 38 -1.95 9.48 7.61
C ALA A 38 -0.84 8.84 6.80
N LEU A 39 -0.45 7.64 7.24
CA LEU A 39 0.46 6.84 6.47
C LEU A 39 -0.32 6.06 5.41
N GLN A 40 0.27 6.03 4.22
CA GLN A 40 -0.22 5.32 3.07
C GLN A 40 0.79 4.23 2.70
N LEU A 41 0.28 3.01 2.62
CA LEU A 41 0.96 1.87 2.05
C LEU A 41 0.61 1.79 0.57
N ARG A 42 1.63 1.77 -0.28
CA ARG A 42 1.49 1.39 -1.69
C ARG A 42 2.43 0.23 -1.94
N GLN A 43 1.90 -0.89 -2.40
CA GLN A 43 2.67 -2.07 -2.76
C GLN A 43 2.19 -2.60 -4.11
N GLU A 44 3.12 -3.02 -4.95
CA GLU A 44 2.77 -3.78 -6.14
C GLU A 44 2.87 -5.26 -5.81
N LEU A 45 1.72 -5.92 -5.77
CA LEU A 45 1.65 -7.35 -5.49
C LEU A 45 2.17 -8.16 -6.68
N PRO A 46 2.60 -9.41 -6.45
CA PRO A 46 2.88 -10.34 -7.53
C PRO A 46 1.71 -10.44 -8.50
N LEU A 47 2.04 -10.78 -9.74
CA LEU A 47 1.03 -11.09 -10.74
C LEU A 47 0.18 -12.24 -10.22
N ASP A 48 -1.14 -12.16 -10.39
CA ASP A 48 -2.01 -13.31 -10.13
C ASP A 48 -1.72 -14.44 -11.10
N ALA A 49 -2.36 -15.59 -10.88
CA ALA A 49 -2.37 -16.71 -11.81
C ALA A 49 -2.78 -16.30 -13.25
N ASP A 50 -3.53 -15.21 -13.39
CA ASP A 50 -3.98 -14.62 -14.67
C ASP A 50 -2.96 -13.63 -15.29
N GLY A 51 -1.80 -13.44 -14.67
CA GLY A 51 -0.74 -12.52 -15.14
C GLY A 51 -1.04 -11.03 -14.93
N LYS A 52 -2.06 -10.68 -14.14
CA LYS A 52 -2.49 -9.29 -13.91
C LYS A 52 -1.71 -8.64 -12.78
N ARG A 53 -1.26 -7.39 -12.99
CA ARG A 53 -0.62 -6.55 -11.95
C ARG A 53 -1.67 -6.09 -10.96
N ARG A 54 -1.41 -6.30 -9.66
CA ARG A 54 -2.30 -5.86 -8.58
C ARG A 54 -1.67 -4.73 -7.76
N PRO A 55 -2.07 -3.47 -7.99
CA PRO A 55 -1.69 -2.39 -7.10
C PRO A 55 -2.47 -2.51 -5.77
N PHE A 56 -1.77 -2.78 -4.68
CA PHE A 56 -2.32 -2.68 -3.34
C PHE A 56 -2.08 -1.28 -2.79
N ARG A 57 -3.16 -0.63 -2.32
CA ARG A 57 -3.10 0.69 -1.69
C ARG A 57 -3.97 0.68 -0.46
N ARG A 58 -3.41 1.11 0.66
CA ARG A 58 -4.15 1.28 1.91
C ARG A 58 -3.70 2.55 2.62
N THR A 59 -4.66 3.34 3.05
CA THR A 59 -4.48 4.59 3.80
C THR A 59 -5.13 4.47 5.17
N GLY A 60 -4.93 5.44 6.06
CA GLY A 60 -5.58 5.50 7.37
C GLY A 60 -4.81 4.83 8.51
N TYR A 61 -3.51 4.62 8.34
CA TYR A 61 -2.68 4.11 9.42
C TYR A 61 -2.23 5.22 10.36
N ALA A 62 -2.34 4.97 11.67
CA ALA A 62 -1.95 5.90 12.72
C ALA A 62 -0.43 5.95 12.97
N THR A 63 0.30 4.85 12.75
CA THR A 63 1.73 4.75 13.08
C THR A 63 2.52 4.02 11.99
N VAL A 64 3.81 4.36 11.87
CA VAL A 64 4.72 3.78 10.86
C VAL A 64 4.85 2.27 11.10
N THR A 65 4.91 1.86 12.37
CA THR A 65 5.00 0.45 12.77
C THR A 65 3.81 -0.36 12.28
N ALA A 66 2.58 0.18 12.36
CA ALA A 66 1.39 -0.50 11.86
C ALA A 66 1.46 -0.71 10.33
N VAL A 67 1.96 0.29 9.60
CA VAL A 67 2.16 0.15 8.15
C VAL A 67 3.23 -0.85 7.81
N GLN A 68 4.35 -0.80 8.53
CA GLN A 68 5.48 -1.70 8.31
C GLN A 68 5.05 -3.16 8.58
N ALA A 69 4.28 -3.41 9.63
CA ALA A 69 3.76 -4.73 9.93
C ALA A 69 2.82 -5.27 8.82
N ASP A 70 1.96 -4.42 8.26
CA ASP A 70 1.10 -4.81 7.12
C ASP A 70 1.93 -5.04 5.84
N LEU A 71 2.96 -4.20 5.62
CA LEU A 71 3.89 -4.34 4.50
C LEU A 71 4.66 -5.66 4.59
N ASP A 72 5.14 -6.05 5.77
CA ASP A 72 5.84 -7.32 5.98
C ASP A 72 4.90 -8.54 5.80
N LYS A 73 3.61 -8.44 6.15
CA LYS A 73 2.63 -9.48 5.80
C LYS A 73 2.41 -9.61 4.28
N LEU A 74 2.45 -8.48 3.57
CA LEU A 74 2.27 -8.43 2.12
C LEU A 74 3.55 -8.75 1.34
N ARG A 75 4.71 -8.78 2.01
CA ARG A 75 5.94 -9.33 1.44
C ARG A 75 5.83 -10.85 1.57
N PRO A 76 5.54 -11.59 0.48
CA PRO A 76 5.68 -13.02 0.57
C PRO A 76 7.13 -13.32 0.93
N SER A 77 7.35 -14.06 2.02
CA SER A 77 8.60 -14.80 2.16
C SER A 77 8.67 -15.71 0.93
N SER A 78 9.73 -15.55 0.15
CA SER A 78 9.86 -16.06 -1.21
C SER A 78 9.88 -17.59 -1.35
N THR A 79 9.44 -18.34 -0.34
CA THR A 79 9.68 -19.78 -0.23
C THR A 79 8.46 -20.65 -0.51
N CYS A 80 7.22 -20.14 -0.51
CA CYS A 80 6.05 -20.95 -0.88
C CYS A 80 5.07 -20.18 -1.76
N GLN A 81 5.34 -20.13 -3.06
CA GLN A 81 4.27 -19.98 -4.06
C GLN A 81 3.62 -21.35 -4.24
N GLU A 82 2.78 -21.77 -3.30
CA GLU A 82 2.09 -23.06 -3.36
C GLU A 82 0.59 -22.86 -3.60
N THR A 83 0.23 -23.06 -4.87
CA THR A 83 -0.92 -23.81 -5.38
C THR A 83 -2.22 -23.84 -4.57
N THR A 84 -3.28 -23.16 -5.05
CA THR A 84 -4.67 -23.61 -4.86
C THR A 84 -5.53 -23.32 -6.09
N LYS A 85 -5.44 -24.27 -7.03
CA LYS A 85 -6.55 -24.91 -7.78
C LYS A 85 -7.94 -24.30 -7.58
N THR A 86 -8.52 -23.73 -8.64
CA THR A 86 -9.98 -23.60 -8.81
C THR A 86 -10.36 -24.29 -10.13
N PRO A 87 -11.16 -25.39 -10.12
CA PRO A 87 -11.69 -25.95 -11.35
C PRO A 87 -12.82 -25.05 -11.87
N PRO A 88 -12.96 -24.88 -13.20
CA PRO A 88 -14.05 -24.11 -13.79
C PRO A 88 -15.41 -24.82 -13.58
N PRO A 89 -16.51 -24.09 -13.42
CA PRO A 89 -17.84 -24.70 -13.31
C PRO A 89 -18.22 -25.41 -14.61
N ALA A 90 -18.76 -26.62 -14.46
CA ALA A 90 -19.32 -27.45 -15.51
C ALA A 90 -20.48 -26.73 -16.21
N ARG A 91 -20.57 -26.94 -17.53
CA ARG A 91 -21.62 -26.46 -18.40
C ARG A 91 -22.73 -27.50 -18.52
#